data_AF-A0A522W593-F1
#
_entry.id   AF-A0A522W593-F1
#
_cell.length_a   1.000
_cell.length_b   1.000
_cell.length_c   1.000
_cell.angle_alpha   90.00
_cell.angle_beta   90.00
_cell.angle_gamma   90.00
#
_symmetry.space_group_name_H-M   'P 1'
#
loop_
_entity.id
_entity.type
_entity.pdbx_description
1 polymer ?
#
loop_
_entity_poly.entity_id
_entity_poly.type
_entity_poly.pdbx_seq_one_letter_code
_entity_poly.pdbx_strand_id
1 'polypeptide(L)'
;MKKFIFSIIMFLVVFAPLVALALPVGTATLTWDPPTTNSDATPLTDLAGYKLYYGTGSGSYTVNVNIPCGTLPCPGFVSNPPSDLERQQKISSHPTIIAVSGLEDNRVWYFAATARDTSANESDYSNEVSRFIPLSTTDTDGDGMTDAWETANGLNPNSAADANQDADGDGLTNLQEFGYSTDPKKMDTDGDGRSDRQEIAVGTNPLSSASFKSVKNDFNGDGKTDIGLYDPTTSDFVVALSTGSSFVRATPEMWMQ
;
A
#
# COMPACT_ATOMS: atom_id res chain seq x y z
N MET A 1 41.42 63.49 0.21
CA MET A 1 40.55 62.31 0.39
C MET A 1 39.24 62.79 1.00
N LYS A 2 38.16 62.87 0.22
CA LYS A 2 36.84 63.33 0.71
C LYS A 2 36.08 62.16 1.30
N LYS A 3 35.70 62.25 2.58
CA LYS A 3 34.76 61.32 3.23
C LYS A 3 33.35 61.72 2.83
N PHE A 4 32.57 60.77 2.32
CA PHE A 4 31.12 60.89 2.19
C PHE A 4 30.48 59.87 3.12
N ILE A 5 29.66 60.37 4.05
CA ILE A 5 28.69 59.62 4.86
C ILE A 5 27.32 60.13 4.42
N PHE A 6 26.34 59.22 4.30
CA PHE A 6 24.87 59.35 4.39
C PHE A 6 24.28 58.29 3.44
N SER A 7 23.19 57.57 3.68
CA SER A 7 22.26 57.37 4.79
C SER A 7 21.41 56.18 4.33
N ILE A 8 21.48 55.02 4.99
CA ILE A 8 20.60 53.89 4.64
C ILE A 8 19.40 53.93 5.58
N ILE A 9 18.26 54.34 5.04
CA ILE A 9 16.95 54.18 5.67
C ILE A 9 16.66 52.68 5.75
N MET A 10 16.79 52.11 6.94
CA MET A 10 16.44 50.73 7.23
C MET A 10 14.91 50.63 7.28
N PHE A 11 14.29 50.13 6.20
CA PHE A 11 12.92 49.65 6.25
C PHE A 11 12.90 48.42 7.17
N LEU A 12 12.24 48.55 8.32
CA LEU A 12 11.89 47.44 9.18
C LEU A 12 10.86 46.58 8.42
N VAL A 13 11.32 45.60 7.65
CA VAL A 13 10.47 44.52 7.18
C VAL A 13 10.16 43.68 8.42
N VAL A 14 8.98 43.89 8.98
CA VAL A 14 8.41 42.98 9.98
C VAL A 14 8.23 41.64 9.28
N PHE A 15 9.20 40.74 9.43
CA PHE A 15 8.96 39.33 9.19
C PHE A 15 7.92 38.90 10.23
N ALA A 16 6.65 38.85 9.82
CA ALA A 16 5.73 37.94 10.47
C ALA A 16 6.42 36.56 10.48
N PRO A 17 6.46 35.84 11.60
CA PRO A 17 6.97 34.48 11.57
C PRO A 17 6.19 33.76 10.47
N LEU A 18 6.94 33.31 9.46
CA LEU A 18 6.42 32.39 8.47
C LEU A 18 5.99 31.18 9.30
N VAL A 19 4.68 31.10 9.56
CA VAL A 19 4.07 29.88 10.06
C VAL A 19 4.43 28.87 8.98
N ALA A 20 5.38 27.99 9.30
CA ALA A 20 5.59 26.79 8.52
C ALA A 20 4.26 26.05 8.65
N LEU A 21 3.38 26.23 7.66
CA LEU A 21 2.29 25.29 7.48
C LEU A 21 3.00 23.97 7.27
N ALA A 22 2.90 23.09 8.27
CA ALA A 22 3.25 21.70 8.09
C ALA A 22 2.49 21.26 6.84
N LEU A 23 3.23 20.92 5.78
CA LEU A 23 2.61 20.41 4.58
C LEU A 23 1.83 19.14 4.97
N PRO A 24 0.63 18.92 4.42
CA PRO A 24 -0.03 17.64 4.57
C PRO A 24 0.95 16.54 4.15
N VAL A 25 1.20 15.59 5.04
CA VAL A 25 2.23 14.55 4.89
C VAL A 25 1.56 13.21 4.63
N GLY A 26 1.07 13.04 3.41
CA GLY A 26 0.68 11.73 2.92
C GLY A 26 1.90 10.87 2.61
N THR A 27 1.71 9.55 2.72
CA THR A 27 2.73 8.57 2.37
C THR A 27 2.22 7.63 1.29
N ALA A 28 3.03 7.39 0.25
CA ALA A 28 2.83 6.32 -0.71
C ALA A 28 3.87 5.22 -0.49
N THR A 29 3.43 3.96 -0.46
CA THR A 29 4.35 2.82 -0.52
C THR A 29 4.37 2.28 -1.95
N LEU A 30 5.55 2.25 -2.56
CA LEU A 30 5.78 1.68 -3.88
C LEU A 30 6.50 0.34 -3.73
N THR A 31 6.18 -0.61 -4.61
CA THR A 31 6.72 -1.96 -4.56
C THR A 31 6.98 -2.45 -5.99
N TRP A 32 8.20 -2.90 -6.29
CA TRP A 32 8.55 -3.46 -7.59
C TRP A 32 9.64 -4.52 -7.49
N ASP A 33 9.70 -5.43 -8.47
CA ASP A 33 10.78 -6.41 -8.57
C ASP A 33 11.99 -5.80 -9.31
N PRO A 34 13.20 -5.90 -8.75
CA PRO A 34 14.37 -5.36 -9.40
C PRO A 34 14.71 -6.16 -10.68
N PRO A 35 15.10 -5.52 -11.80
CA PRO A 35 15.55 -6.23 -12.99
C PRO A 35 16.78 -7.07 -12.67
N THR A 36 16.84 -8.28 -13.25
CA THR A 36 17.98 -9.20 -13.09
C THR A 36 18.91 -9.22 -14.30
N THR A 37 18.49 -8.63 -15.42
CA THR A 37 19.22 -8.58 -16.68
C THR A 37 19.13 -7.19 -17.33
N ASN A 38 20.10 -6.87 -18.17
CA ASN A 38 20.09 -5.75 -19.09
C ASN A 38 19.02 -5.93 -20.19
N SER A 39 18.79 -4.89 -20.99
CA SER A 39 17.85 -4.93 -22.14
C SER A 39 18.25 -5.93 -23.22
N ASP A 40 19.53 -6.30 -23.29
CA ASP A 40 20.08 -7.33 -24.17
C ASP A 40 20.07 -8.74 -23.55
N ALA A 41 19.39 -8.91 -22.40
CA ALA A 41 19.31 -10.13 -21.59
C ALA A 41 20.63 -10.60 -20.96
N THR A 42 21.71 -9.81 -21.02
CA THR A 42 22.93 -10.11 -20.26
C THR A 42 22.72 -9.88 -18.76
N PRO A 43 23.42 -10.60 -17.86
CA PRO A 43 23.28 -10.41 -16.42
C PRO A 43 23.57 -8.96 -15.99
N LEU A 44 22.74 -8.43 -15.10
CA LEU A 44 22.92 -7.10 -14.55
C LEU A 44 24.00 -7.13 -13.44
N THR A 45 25.21 -6.61 -13.74
CA THR A 45 26.37 -6.71 -12.84
C THR A 45 26.80 -5.40 -12.18
N ASP A 46 26.25 -4.28 -12.63
CA ASP A 46 26.69 -2.92 -12.32
C ASP A 46 25.56 -2.01 -11.81
N LEU A 47 24.41 -2.57 -11.44
CA LEU A 47 23.30 -1.83 -10.84
C LEU A 47 23.74 -1.18 -9.52
N ALA A 48 23.71 0.15 -9.48
CA ALA A 48 24.06 0.95 -8.32
C ALA A 48 22.83 1.49 -7.56
N GLY A 49 21.65 1.48 -8.17
CA GLY A 49 20.41 1.90 -7.54
C GLY A 49 19.32 2.27 -8.52
N TYR A 50 18.33 3.00 -8.03
CA TYR A 50 17.23 3.56 -8.81
C TYR A 50 17.17 5.07 -8.64
N LYS A 51 16.48 5.74 -9.54
CA LYS A 51 16.02 7.10 -9.34
C LYS A 51 14.53 7.15 -9.56
N LEU A 52 13.82 7.55 -8.51
CA LEU A 52 12.38 7.71 -8.52
C LEU A 52 12.04 9.12 -9.00
N TYR A 53 11.02 9.21 -9.83
CA TYR A 53 10.46 10.43 -10.38
C TYR A 53 8.97 10.47 -10.02
N TYR A 54 8.50 11.62 -9.54
CA TYR A 54 7.09 11.77 -9.24
C TYR A 54 6.58 13.20 -9.39
N GLY A 55 5.27 13.31 -9.60
CA GLY A 55 4.58 14.58 -9.83
C GLY A 55 3.07 14.43 -9.84
N THR A 56 2.38 15.53 -10.14
CA THR A 56 0.92 15.64 -10.03
C THR A 56 0.21 15.47 -11.38
N GLY A 57 0.96 15.21 -12.45
CA GLY A 57 0.43 14.94 -13.78
C GLY A 57 1.18 13.78 -14.44
N SER A 58 0.46 12.99 -15.22
CA SER A 58 1.04 11.88 -15.98
C SER A 58 2.15 12.40 -16.91
N GLY A 59 3.29 11.72 -16.90
CA GLY A 59 4.50 12.09 -17.63
C GLY A 59 5.14 13.42 -17.21
N SER A 60 4.65 14.05 -16.14
CA SER A 60 5.08 15.37 -15.66
C SER A 60 5.64 15.26 -14.24
N TYR A 61 6.87 14.79 -14.13
CA TYR A 61 7.56 14.61 -12.85
C TYR A 61 8.34 15.88 -12.47
N THR A 62 8.01 16.46 -11.33
CA THR A 62 8.67 17.69 -10.82
C THR A 62 9.66 17.40 -9.71
N VAL A 63 9.58 16.20 -9.11
CA VAL A 63 10.46 15.76 -8.02
C VAL A 63 11.16 14.47 -8.42
N ASN A 64 12.42 14.32 -8.01
CA ASN A 64 13.16 13.07 -8.16
C ASN A 64 14.04 12.79 -6.95
N VAL A 65 14.25 11.51 -6.65
CA VAL A 65 15.01 11.02 -5.50
C VAL A 65 15.90 9.86 -5.93
N ASN A 66 17.18 9.93 -5.58
CA ASN A 66 18.14 8.84 -5.80
C ASN A 66 18.02 7.80 -4.67
N ILE A 67 17.94 6.53 -5.05
CA ILE A 67 17.78 5.40 -4.14
C ILE A 67 18.95 4.44 -4.37
N PRO A 68 19.98 4.45 -3.52
CA PRO A 68 21.15 3.58 -3.69
C PRO A 68 20.84 2.13 -3.29
N CYS A 69 21.51 1.17 -3.92
CA CYS A 69 21.36 -0.26 -3.61
C CYS A 69 21.76 -0.66 -2.18
N GLY A 70 22.45 0.20 -1.42
CA GLY A 70 22.75 -0.05 0.00
C GLY A 70 21.53 -0.03 0.93
N THR A 71 20.40 0.53 0.47
CA THR A 71 19.14 0.61 1.23
C THR A 71 18.10 -0.42 0.79
N LEU A 72 18.42 -1.28 -0.19
CA LEU A 72 17.46 -2.19 -0.84
C LEU A 72 18.10 -3.54 -1.22
N PRO A 73 17.29 -4.61 -1.36
CA PRO A 73 17.75 -5.85 -1.99
C PRO A 73 17.92 -5.64 -3.50
N CYS A 74 19.11 -5.21 -3.93
CA CYS A 74 19.48 -5.21 -5.34
C CYS A 74 20.17 -6.51 -5.76
N PRO A 75 19.98 -6.98 -7.01
CA PRO A 75 20.86 -7.96 -7.63
C PRO A 75 22.32 -7.50 -7.53
N GLY A 76 23.19 -8.30 -6.91
CA GLY A 76 24.66 -8.16 -7.05
C GLY A 76 25.47 -7.79 -5.81
N PHE A 77 24.89 -7.36 -4.69
CA PHE A 77 25.67 -7.10 -3.46
C PHE A 77 25.65 -8.31 -2.49
N VAL A 78 26.43 -9.34 -2.81
CA VAL A 78 26.89 -10.30 -1.79
C VAL A 78 28.40 -10.15 -1.65
N SER A 79 28.84 -9.69 -0.48
CA SER A 79 30.27 -9.57 -0.13
C SER A 79 30.97 -10.92 0.10
N ASN A 80 30.37 -12.04 -0.29
CA ASN A 80 30.96 -13.38 -0.29
C ASN A 80 30.06 -14.34 -1.10
N PRO A 81 30.57 -15.18 -2.02
CA PRO A 81 29.75 -15.74 -3.10
C PRO A 81 29.00 -17.03 -2.69
N PRO A 82 27.66 -17.09 -2.84
CA PRO A 82 26.92 -18.34 -2.97
C PRO A 82 26.77 -18.73 -4.45
N SER A 83 26.53 -20.02 -4.69
CA SER A 83 26.38 -20.63 -6.01
C SER A 83 25.25 -20.00 -6.85
N ASP A 84 25.36 -20.06 -8.18
CA ASP A 84 24.47 -19.37 -9.13
C ASP A 84 22.97 -19.70 -8.99
N LEU A 85 22.62 -20.83 -8.36
CA LEU A 85 21.22 -21.21 -8.10
C LEU A 85 20.60 -20.44 -6.92
N GLU A 86 21.39 -20.12 -5.89
CA GLU A 86 20.95 -19.29 -4.76
C GLU A 86 20.84 -17.81 -5.14
N ARG A 87 21.59 -17.36 -6.17
CA ARG A 87 21.48 -15.99 -6.71
C ARG A 87 20.10 -15.72 -7.31
N GLN A 88 19.59 -16.62 -8.15
CA GLN A 88 18.30 -16.44 -8.81
C GLN A 88 17.12 -16.54 -7.83
N GLN A 89 17.19 -17.41 -6.82
CA GLN A 89 16.14 -17.54 -5.81
C GLN A 89 16.09 -16.38 -4.81
N LYS A 90 17.21 -15.75 -4.48
CA LYS A 90 17.27 -14.70 -3.43
C LYS A 90 16.86 -13.30 -3.92
N ILE A 91 17.04 -13.00 -5.21
CA ILE A 91 16.66 -11.72 -5.82
C ILE A 91 15.17 -11.74 -6.23
N SER A 92 14.65 -12.88 -6.65
CA SER A 92 13.25 -13.06 -7.06
C SER A 92 12.23 -13.02 -5.90
N SER A 93 12.66 -12.92 -4.65
CA SER A 93 11.78 -13.04 -3.48
C SER A 93 11.70 -11.78 -2.61
N HIS A 94 12.34 -10.67 -3.00
CA HIS A 94 12.35 -9.44 -2.21
C HIS A 94 12.03 -8.25 -3.11
N PRO A 95 10.76 -7.82 -3.18
CA PRO A 95 10.44 -6.62 -3.91
C PRO A 95 11.12 -5.43 -3.22
N THR A 96 11.55 -4.48 -4.03
CA THR A 96 12.01 -3.18 -3.56
C THR A 96 10.80 -2.40 -3.04
N ILE A 97 10.83 -2.00 -1.77
CA ILE A 97 9.77 -1.23 -1.12
C ILE A 97 10.31 0.15 -0.75
N ILE A 98 9.60 1.21 -1.13
CA ILE A 98 9.95 2.59 -0.77
C ILE A 98 8.72 3.36 -0.30
N ALA A 99 8.86 4.01 0.86
CA ALA A 99 7.90 4.99 1.34
C ALA A 99 8.29 6.39 0.84
N VAL A 100 7.38 7.05 0.13
CA VAL A 100 7.50 8.44 -0.31
C VAL A 100 6.60 9.29 0.58
N SER A 101 7.19 10.11 1.45
CA SER A 101 6.51 11.00 2.38
C SER A 101 6.45 12.44 1.88
N GLY A 102 5.58 13.27 2.47
CA GLY A 102 5.46 14.69 2.12
C GLY A 102 4.71 14.92 0.81
N LEU A 103 3.90 13.95 0.40
CA LEU A 103 2.99 14.09 -0.72
C LEU A 103 1.77 14.88 -0.27
N GLU A 104 1.36 15.87 -1.07
CA GLU A 104 0.12 16.60 -0.83
C GLU A 104 -1.05 15.61 -0.88
N ASP A 105 -1.88 15.69 0.16
CA ASP A 105 -3.06 14.87 0.33
C ASP A 105 -4.22 15.32 -0.57
N ASN A 106 -5.27 14.50 -0.60
CA ASN A 106 -6.43 14.64 -1.50
C ASN A 106 -6.07 14.69 -2.98
N ARG A 107 -4.99 14.03 -3.39
CA ARG A 107 -4.44 14.19 -4.73
C ARG A 107 -3.92 12.88 -5.30
N VAL A 108 -4.05 12.73 -6.62
CA VAL A 108 -3.37 11.68 -7.37
C VAL A 108 -1.95 12.11 -7.71
N TRP A 109 -1.00 11.25 -7.35
CA TRP A 109 0.41 11.37 -7.70
C TRP A 109 0.77 10.30 -8.72
N TYR A 110 1.69 10.64 -9.62
CA TYR A 110 2.21 9.76 -10.68
C TYR A 110 3.69 9.50 -10.41
N PHE A 111 4.11 8.25 -10.58
CA PHE A 111 5.43 7.75 -10.24
C PHE A 111 6.02 6.95 -11.40
N ALA A 112 7.31 7.15 -11.66
CA ALA A 112 8.11 6.27 -12.52
C ALA A 112 9.54 6.18 -11.98
N ALA A 113 10.27 5.14 -12.34
CA ALA A 113 11.65 4.95 -11.90
C ALA A 113 12.58 4.65 -13.08
N THR A 114 13.85 5.01 -12.94
CA THR A 114 14.95 4.54 -13.79
C THR A 114 15.93 3.73 -12.96
N ALA A 115 16.57 2.74 -13.59
CA ALA A 115 17.72 2.04 -13.02
C ALA A 115 19.00 2.85 -13.25
N ARG A 116 19.94 2.80 -12.32
CA ARG A 116 21.23 3.51 -12.39
C ARG A 116 22.40 2.57 -12.24
N ASP A 117 23.41 2.74 -13.08
CA ASP A 117 24.67 2.00 -12.98
C ASP A 117 25.70 2.70 -12.08
N THR A 118 26.83 2.04 -11.81
CA THR A 118 27.95 2.62 -11.03
C THR A 118 28.59 3.84 -11.69
N SER A 119 28.36 4.03 -12.98
CA SER A 119 28.85 5.17 -13.77
C SER A 119 27.83 6.31 -13.85
N ALA A 120 26.74 6.23 -13.07
CA ALA A 120 25.65 7.19 -13.01
C ALA A 120 24.75 7.28 -14.26
N ASN A 121 24.89 6.36 -15.22
CA ASN A 121 23.98 6.30 -16.38
C ASN A 121 22.60 5.82 -15.93
N GLU A 122 21.55 6.31 -16.60
CA GLU A 122 20.16 5.95 -16.32
C GLU A 122 19.55 5.15 -17.47
N SER A 123 18.71 4.18 -17.14
CA SER A 123 17.85 3.49 -18.11
C SER A 123 16.71 4.40 -18.59
N ASP A 124 15.92 3.88 -19.53
CA ASP A 124 14.57 4.41 -19.79
C ASP A 124 13.67 4.28 -18.54
N TYR A 125 12.57 5.03 -18.54
CA TYR A 125 11.56 4.98 -17.48
C TYR A 125 10.88 3.60 -17.42
N SER A 126 10.53 3.20 -16.20
CA SER A 126 9.54 2.15 -15.95
C SER A 126 8.16 2.53 -16.50
N ASN A 127 7.21 1.59 -16.43
CA ASN A 127 5.80 1.95 -16.52
C ASN A 127 5.44 2.96 -15.42
N GLU A 128 4.54 3.89 -15.75
CA GLU A 128 4.00 4.84 -14.78
C GLU A 128 2.95 4.16 -13.90
N VAL A 129 2.94 4.53 -12.62
CA VAL A 129 1.92 4.13 -11.65
C VAL A 129 1.32 5.39 -11.03
N SER A 130 0.01 5.40 -10.82
CA SER A 130 -0.66 6.48 -10.08
C SER A 130 -1.16 6.03 -8.71
N ARG A 131 -1.14 6.93 -7.73
CA ARG A 131 -1.61 6.69 -6.36
C ARG A 131 -2.41 7.89 -5.87
N PHE A 132 -3.64 7.65 -5.42
CA PHE A 132 -4.40 8.65 -4.67
C PHE A 132 -3.92 8.68 -3.22
N ILE A 133 -3.59 9.87 -2.74
CA ILE A 133 -3.24 10.14 -1.35
C ILE A 133 -4.48 10.75 -0.69
N PRO A 134 -5.10 10.08 0.30
CA PRO A 134 -6.27 10.61 0.98
C PRO A 134 -5.89 11.82 1.83
N LEU A 135 -6.87 12.67 2.16
CA LEU A 135 -6.74 13.76 3.15
C LEU A 135 -6.24 13.21 4.49
N SER A 136 -5.04 13.60 4.93
CA SER A 136 -4.64 13.49 6.34
C SER A 136 -5.21 14.68 7.09
N THR A 137 -5.98 14.46 8.15
CA THR A 137 -6.49 15.55 8.98
C THR A 137 -6.26 15.24 10.46
N THR A 138 -5.01 15.43 10.86
CA THR A 138 -4.49 15.41 12.25
C THR A 138 -4.44 14.03 12.91
N ASP A 139 -3.27 13.70 13.45
CA ASP A 139 -2.97 12.57 14.34
C ASP A 139 -2.11 13.18 15.47
N THR A 140 -2.76 13.59 16.56
CA THR A 140 -2.20 14.47 17.59
C THR A 140 -1.24 13.73 18.52
N ASP A 141 -1.42 12.43 18.71
CA ASP A 141 -0.55 11.59 19.56
C ASP A 141 0.42 10.69 18.78
N GLY A 142 0.29 10.63 17.46
CA GLY A 142 1.23 9.98 16.55
C GLY A 142 1.14 8.45 16.57
N ASP A 143 -0.04 7.89 16.87
CA ASP A 143 -0.23 6.44 17.00
C ASP A 143 -0.67 5.74 15.70
N GLY A 144 -0.91 6.53 14.65
CA GLY A 144 -1.28 6.05 13.33
C GLY A 144 -2.78 6.01 13.07
N MET A 145 -3.61 6.38 14.05
CA MET A 145 -5.03 6.69 13.88
C MET A 145 -5.21 8.21 13.70
N THR A 146 -6.32 8.65 13.10
CA THR A 146 -6.58 10.10 12.95
C THR A 146 -7.47 10.60 14.07
N ASP A 147 -7.25 11.83 14.55
CA ASP A 147 -8.05 12.47 15.62
C ASP A 147 -9.55 12.38 15.32
N ALA A 148 -9.91 12.56 14.05
CA ALA A 148 -11.29 12.52 13.58
C ALA A 148 -11.89 11.11 13.69
N TRP A 149 -11.14 10.08 13.33
CA TRP A 149 -11.57 8.69 13.45
C TRP A 149 -11.64 8.26 14.92
N GLU A 150 -10.64 8.61 15.73
CA GLU A 150 -10.64 8.32 17.15
C GLU A 150 -11.83 9.00 17.84
N THR A 151 -12.09 10.27 17.55
CA THR A 151 -13.25 10.98 18.09
C THR A 151 -14.57 10.33 17.66
N ALA A 152 -14.71 9.95 16.38
CA ALA A 152 -15.91 9.30 15.86
C ALA A 152 -16.17 7.94 16.52
N ASN A 153 -15.10 7.21 16.84
CA ASN A 153 -15.16 5.92 17.52
C ASN A 153 -15.03 6.04 19.04
N GLY A 154 -15.02 7.27 19.59
CA GLY A 154 -14.93 7.56 21.02
C GLY A 154 -13.69 6.97 21.71
N LEU A 155 -12.56 7.05 21.02
CA LEU A 155 -11.18 6.90 21.50
C LEU A 155 -10.61 8.29 21.84
N ASN A 156 -9.34 8.37 22.24
CA ASN A 156 -8.72 9.60 22.72
C ASN A 156 -7.57 10.07 21.81
N PRO A 157 -7.79 11.12 20.99
CA PRO A 157 -6.79 11.72 20.07
C PRO A 157 -5.47 12.20 20.68
N ASN A 158 -5.33 12.17 22.00
CA ASN A 158 -4.15 12.66 22.71
C ASN A 158 -3.44 11.53 23.49
N SER A 159 -3.75 10.27 23.20
CA SER A 159 -3.28 9.09 23.92
C SER A 159 -3.04 7.89 23.00
N ALA A 160 -1.80 7.81 22.48
CA ALA A 160 -1.31 6.68 21.68
C ALA A 160 -1.40 5.27 22.32
N ALA A 161 -1.80 5.19 23.59
CA ALA A 161 -2.00 3.94 24.30
C ALA A 161 -3.27 3.19 23.87
N ASP A 162 -4.27 3.87 23.29
CA ASP A 162 -5.50 3.21 22.87
C ASP A 162 -5.41 2.57 21.48
N ALA A 163 -4.50 2.98 20.58
CA ALA A 163 -4.16 2.22 19.36
C ALA A 163 -3.90 0.72 19.61
N ASN A 164 -3.29 0.39 20.75
CA ASN A 164 -2.93 -0.97 21.13
C ASN A 164 -3.97 -1.67 22.01
N GLN A 165 -5.07 -0.99 22.35
CA GLN A 165 -6.18 -1.60 23.07
C GLN A 165 -7.11 -2.33 22.12
N ASP A 166 -7.87 -3.26 22.68
CA ASP A 166 -8.91 -4.06 22.02
C ASP A 166 -10.22 -3.68 22.72
N ALA A 167 -10.93 -2.71 22.15
CA ALA A 167 -12.01 -2.02 22.85
C ALA A 167 -13.31 -2.85 22.90
N ASP A 168 -13.47 -3.84 22.03
CA ASP A 168 -14.63 -4.73 21.99
C ASP A 168 -14.33 -6.18 22.40
N GLY A 169 -13.05 -6.56 22.50
CA GLY A 169 -12.59 -7.87 22.94
C GLY A 169 -12.61 -8.95 21.86
N ASP A 170 -12.66 -8.58 20.58
CA ASP A 170 -12.66 -9.53 19.46
C ASP A 170 -11.25 -10.08 19.15
N GLY A 171 -10.21 -9.39 19.63
CA GLY A 171 -8.80 -9.73 19.48
C GLY A 171 -8.07 -8.98 18.37
N LEU A 172 -8.67 -7.95 17.77
CA LEU A 172 -8.01 -6.89 17.00
C LEU A 172 -7.70 -5.69 17.90
N THR A 173 -6.61 -4.97 17.60
CA THR A 173 -6.37 -3.68 18.25
C THR A 173 -7.10 -2.56 17.50
N ASN A 174 -7.42 -1.46 18.18
CA ASN A 174 -8.08 -0.30 17.56
C ASN A 174 -7.35 0.20 16.29
N LEU A 175 -6.01 0.17 16.29
CA LEU A 175 -5.21 0.50 15.11
C LEU A 175 -5.38 -0.50 13.95
N GLN A 176 -5.50 -1.79 14.25
CA GLN A 176 -5.77 -2.81 13.23
C GLN A 176 -7.16 -2.58 12.63
N GLU A 177 -8.15 -2.29 13.47
CA GLU A 177 -9.52 -2.00 13.06
C GLU A 177 -9.62 -0.73 12.22
N PHE A 178 -8.88 0.32 12.58
CA PHE A 178 -8.68 1.49 11.72
C PHE A 178 -8.17 1.09 10.33
N GLY A 179 -7.19 0.18 10.26
CA GLY A 179 -6.64 -0.36 9.02
C GLY A 179 -7.63 -1.20 8.19
N TYR A 180 -8.54 -1.92 8.84
CA TYR A 180 -9.59 -2.72 8.20
C TYR A 180 -10.90 -1.97 7.97
N SER A 181 -11.00 -0.72 8.46
CA SER A 181 -12.21 0.10 8.44
C SER A 181 -13.40 -0.52 9.20
N THR A 182 -13.12 -1.32 10.24
CA THR A 182 -14.12 -1.91 11.15
C THR A 182 -14.44 -0.97 12.31
N ASP A 183 -15.50 -1.27 13.08
CA ASP A 183 -15.96 -0.49 14.22
C ASP A 183 -15.32 -1.02 15.51
N PRO A 184 -14.38 -0.29 16.15
CA PRO A 184 -13.61 -0.78 17.30
C PRO A 184 -14.40 -0.99 18.58
N LYS A 185 -15.71 -0.79 18.52
CA LYS A 185 -16.63 -1.03 19.64
C LYS A 185 -17.59 -2.17 19.35
N LYS A 186 -17.39 -2.90 18.25
CA LYS A 186 -18.24 -4.01 17.84
C LYS A 186 -17.41 -5.16 17.33
N MET A 187 -17.45 -6.25 18.11
CA MET A 187 -16.79 -7.49 17.73
C MET A 187 -17.16 -7.98 16.32
N ASP A 188 -18.36 -7.63 15.84
CA ASP A 188 -18.91 -7.97 14.53
C ASP A 188 -19.46 -6.67 13.92
N THR A 189 -18.72 -6.08 12.97
CA THR A 189 -19.03 -4.77 12.42
C THR A 189 -20.29 -4.77 11.56
N ASP A 190 -20.51 -5.83 10.78
CA ASP A 190 -21.63 -5.92 9.84
C ASP A 190 -22.87 -6.65 10.37
N GLY A 191 -22.73 -7.33 11.51
CA GLY A 191 -23.80 -7.95 12.27
C GLY A 191 -24.28 -9.29 11.71
N ASP A 192 -23.47 -10.00 10.94
CA ASP A 192 -23.82 -11.32 10.37
C ASP A 192 -23.63 -12.50 11.34
N GLY A 193 -23.07 -12.23 12.53
CA GLY A 193 -22.80 -13.19 13.59
C GLY A 193 -21.35 -13.68 13.64
N ARG A 194 -20.44 -13.11 12.85
CA ARG A 194 -19.01 -13.43 12.85
C ARG A 194 -18.19 -12.23 13.29
N SER A 195 -17.14 -12.50 14.05
CA SER A 195 -16.29 -11.39 14.50
C SER A 195 -15.36 -10.91 13.37
N ASP A 196 -14.99 -9.64 13.38
CA ASP A 196 -14.11 -9.03 12.38
C ASP A 196 -12.79 -9.80 12.28
N ARG A 197 -12.21 -10.17 13.43
CA ARG A 197 -11.03 -11.03 13.52
C ARG A 197 -11.23 -12.39 12.86
N GLN A 198 -12.37 -13.03 13.05
CA GLN A 198 -12.66 -14.35 12.47
C GLN A 198 -12.69 -14.25 10.95
N GLU A 199 -13.36 -13.24 10.43
CA GLU A 199 -13.48 -12.98 9.01
C GLU A 199 -12.14 -12.68 8.35
N ILE A 200 -11.34 -11.82 8.96
CA ILE A 200 -9.97 -11.53 8.50
C ILE A 200 -9.11 -12.79 8.52
N ALA A 201 -9.20 -13.62 9.56
CA ALA A 201 -8.42 -14.85 9.67
C ALA A 201 -8.77 -15.88 8.58
N VAL A 202 -10.03 -15.93 8.15
CA VAL A 202 -10.45 -16.79 7.03
C VAL A 202 -10.39 -16.07 5.69
N GLY A 203 -10.14 -14.76 5.63
CA GLY A 203 -10.04 -13.97 4.41
C GLY A 203 -11.41 -13.67 3.76
N THR A 204 -12.45 -13.47 4.55
CA THR A 204 -13.72 -12.82 4.13
C THR A 204 -13.64 -11.30 4.38
N ASN A 205 -14.74 -10.58 4.14
CA ASN A 205 -14.77 -9.12 4.25
C ASN A 205 -15.60 -8.72 5.49
N PRO A 206 -14.99 -8.13 6.53
CA PRO A 206 -15.67 -7.78 7.80
C PRO A 206 -16.71 -6.65 7.70
N LEU A 207 -16.86 -6.06 6.51
CA LEU A 207 -17.84 -5.00 6.23
C LEU A 207 -19.00 -5.51 5.37
N SER A 208 -19.14 -6.82 5.23
CA SER A 208 -20.03 -7.46 4.29
C SER A 208 -20.59 -8.75 4.85
N SER A 209 -21.86 -8.68 5.26
CA SER A 209 -22.67 -9.82 5.74
C SER A 209 -22.74 -11.06 4.83
N ALA A 210 -22.15 -10.98 3.63
CA ALA A 210 -21.86 -12.11 2.78
C ALA A 210 -20.44 -12.62 3.04
N SER A 211 -20.24 -13.40 4.10
CA SER A 211 -18.95 -14.00 4.47
C SER A 211 -18.62 -15.29 3.67
N PHE A 212 -18.87 -15.27 2.35
CA PHE A 212 -18.59 -16.39 1.42
C PHE A 212 -17.31 -16.16 0.60
N LYS A 213 -16.55 -17.23 0.35
CA LYS A 213 -15.48 -17.28 -0.66
C LYS A 213 -16.02 -17.78 -2.00
N SER A 214 -15.71 -17.06 -3.08
CA SER A 214 -16.01 -17.55 -4.42
C SER A 214 -14.89 -18.47 -4.94
N VAL A 215 -15.30 -19.59 -5.54
CA VAL A 215 -14.45 -20.58 -6.20
C VAL A 215 -14.96 -20.77 -7.62
N LYS A 216 -14.08 -20.79 -8.62
CA LYS A 216 -14.44 -21.04 -10.02
C LYS A 216 -13.94 -22.43 -10.42
N ASN A 217 -14.84 -23.27 -10.89
CA ASN A 217 -14.52 -24.60 -11.40
C ASN A 217 -15.63 -25.08 -12.34
N ASP A 218 -15.45 -26.19 -13.05
CA ASP A 218 -16.53 -26.91 -13.72
C ASP A 218 -17.03 -28.01 -12.76
N PHE A 219 -18.10 -27.73 -12.01
CA PHE A 219 -18.56 -28.61 -10.92
C PHE A 219 -19.43 -29.78 -11.42
N ASN A 220 -19.96 -29.71 -12.64
CA ASN A 220 -20.81 -30.76 -13.23
C ASN A 220 -20.22 -31.41 -14.50
N GLY A 221 -19.02 -31.00 -14.92
CA GLY A 221 -18.30 -31.58 -16.05
C GLY A 221 -18.88 -31.21 -17.42
N ASP A 222 -19.70 -30.17 -17.52
CA ASP A 222 -20.35 -29.78 -18.77
C ASP A 222 -19.49 -28.88 -19.67
N GLY A 223 -18.26 -28.60 -19.25
CA GLY A 223 -17.27 -27.78 -19.94
C GLY A 223 -17.44 -26.29 -19.72
N LYS A 224 -18.34 -25.85 -18.83
CA LYS A 224 -18.52 -24.44 -18.48
C LYS A 224 -17.98 -24.15 -17.09
N THR A 225 -17.45 -22.95 -16.91
CA THR A 225 -17.01 -22.48 -15.59
C THR A 225 -18.21 -22.04 -14.77
N ASP A 226 -18.43 -22.76 -13.67
CA ASP A 226 -19.41 -22.49 -12.63
C ASP A 226 -18.82 -21.64 -11.50
N ILE A 227 -19.69 -21.19 -10.60
CA ILE A 227 -19.32 -20.45 -9.38
C ILE A 227 -19.74 -21.26 -8.16
N GLY A 228 -18.77 -21.64 -7.34
CA GLY A 228 -18.98 -22.11 -5.98
C GLY A 228 -18.88 -20.95 -5.00
N LEU A 229 -19.78 -20.89 -4.04
CA LEU A 229 -19.74 -20.01 -2.87
C LEU A 229 -19.54 -20.90 -1.65
N TYR A 230 -18.37 -20.79 -1.03
CA TYR A 230 -17.99 -21.54 0.15
C TYR A 230 -18.02 -20.64 1.36
N ASP A 231 -18.82 -20.99 2.37
CA ASP A 231 -18.71 -20.41 3.70
C ASP A 231 -17.64 -21.21 4.48
N PRO A 232 -16.44 -20.64 4.73
CA PRO A 232 -15.38 -21.35 5.42
C PRO A 232 -15.68 -21.66 6.89
N THR A 233 -16.71 -21.04 7.46
CA THR A 233 -17.03 -21.11 8.87
C THR A 233 -18.16 -22.09 9.14
N THR A 234 -19.21 -22.15 8.31
CA THR A 234 -20.23 -23.21 8.41
C THR A 234 -19.87 -24.47 7.60
N SER A 235 -18.84 -24.39 6.76
CA SER A 235 -18.55 -25.40 5.73
C SER A 235 -19.69 -25.57 4.72
N ASP A 236 -20.58 -24.58 4.60
CA ASP A 236 -21.63 -24.58 3.59
C ASP A 236 -21.02 -24.31 2.22
N PHE A 237 -21.51 -25.05 1.22
CA PHE A 237 -21.07 -24.89 -0.16
C PHE A 237 -22.28 -24.83 -1.09
N VAL A 238 -22.40 -23.73 -1.83
CA VAL A 238 -23.46 -23.53 -2.81
C VAL A 238 -22.82 -23.35 -4.18
N VAL A 239 -23.25 -24.12 -5.18
CA VAL A 239 -22.83 -23.91 -6.56
C VAL A 239 -23.94 -23.28 -7.38
N ALA A 240 -23.54 -22.33 -8.21
CA ALA A 240 -24.30 -21.76 -9.29
C ALA A 240 -23.70 -22.27 -10.61
N LEU A 241 -24.42 -23.16 -11.29
CA LEU A 241 -24.01 -23.77 -12.54
C LEU A 241 -24.22 -22.78 -13.69
N SER A 242 -23.22 -22.65 -14.54
CA SER A 242 -23.26 -21.81 -15.72
C SER A 242 -24.08 -22.47 -16.83
N THR A 243 -24.98 -21.71 -17.46
CA THR A 243 -25.70 -22.14 -18.67
C THR A 243 -25.04 -21.61 -19.95
N GLY A 244 -23.96 -20.83 -19.80
CA GLY A 244 -23.30 -20.07 -20.87
C GLY A 244 -23.88 -18.67 -21.08
N SER A 245 -25.08 -18.37 -20.58
CA SER A 245 -25.71 -17.05 -20.62
C SER A 245 -26.32 -16.60 -19.29
N SER A 246 -26.44 -17.50 -18.33
CA SER A 246 -26.94 -17.25 -16.98
C SER A 246 -26.38 -18.27 -15.99
N PHE A 247 -26.79 -18.17 -14.72
CA PHE A 247 -26.48 -19.15 -13.69
C PHE A 247 -27.76 -19.74 -13.09
N VAL A 248 -27.73 -21.02 -12.75
CA VAL A 248 -28.80 -21.73 -12.03
C VAL A 248 -28.24 -22.36 -10.76
N ARG A 249 -28.96 -22.24 -9.63
CA ARG A 249 -28.52 -22.84 -8.37
C ARG A 249 -28.52 -24.37 -8.50
N ALA A 250 -27.40 -25.01 -8.19
CA ALA A 250 -27.29 -26.46 -8.17
C ALA A 250 -28.22 -27.04 -7.08
N THR A 251 -29.05 -28.02 -7.45
CA THR A 251 -29.78 -28.83 -6.47
C THR A 251 -28.89 -30.00 -6.00
N PRO A 252 -29.14 -30.59 -4.81
CA PRO A 252 -28.34 -31.70 -4.29
C PRO A 252 -28.19 -32.91 -5.22
N GLU A 253 -29.06 -33.05 -6.22
CA GLU A 253 -29.06 -34.13 -7.21
C GLU A 253 -28.05 -33.92 -8.35
N MET A 254 -27.53 -32.70 -8.52
CA MET A 254 -26.68 -32.31 -9.66
C MET A 254 -25.17 -32.57 -9.43
N TRP A 255 -24.80 -33.14 -8.28
CA TRP A 255 -23.40 -33.29 -7.81
C TRP A 255 -22.80 -34.69 -8.01
N MET A 256 -23.53 -35.62 -8.66
CA MET A 256 -23.16 -37.05 -8.72
C MET A 256 -23.09 -37.63 -10.16
N GLN A 257 -22.40 -36.96 -11.09
CA GLN A 257 -21.99 -37.60 -12.35
C GLN A 257 -20.52 -37.35 -12.67
#